data_AF-A0A151J5U4-F1
#
_entry.id   AF-A0A151J5U4-F1
#
_cell.length_a   1.000
_cell.length_b   1.000
_cell.length_c   1.000
_cell.angle_alpha   90.00
_cell.angle_beta   90.00
_cell.angle_gamma   90.00
#
_symmetry.space_group_name_H-M   'P 1'
#
loop_
_entity.id
_entity.type
_entity.pdbx_description
1 polymer ?
#
loop_
_entity_poly.entity_id
_entity_poly.type
_entity_poly.pdbx_seq_one_letter_code
_entity_poly.pdbx_strand_id
1 'polypeptide(L)'
;MALRELLTKFITIACNLNGKLVVVDYLSKLTDNDEINYSVFGDFAGRCSSTLLCVMYKLGHCGGDVRLRSIISGHLEVRDFYDHEEDDVGGYIADFKQRIAVRGKQ
;
A
#
# COMPACT_ATOMS: atom_id res chain seq x y z
N MET A 1 16.98 4.83 -3.66
CA MET A 1 16.13 4.17 -4.67
C MET A 1 15.11 5.20 -5.10
N ALA A 2 14.91 5.40 -6.41
CA ALA A 2 13.90 6.35 -6.88
C ALA A 2 12.49 5.81 -6.57
N LEU A 3 11.54 6.68 -6.22
CA LEU A 3 10.18 6.29 -5.88
C LEU A 3 9.54 5.42 -6.98
N ARG A 4 9.77 5.80 -8.25
CA ARG A 4 9.32 5.05 -9.42
C ARG A 4 9.79 3.58 -9.41
N GLU A 5 11.05 3.33 -9.05
CA GLU A 5 11.61 1.96 -8.99
C GLU A 5 11.02 1.17 -7.82
N LEU A 6 10.84 1.85 -6.67
CA LEU A 6 10.20 1.27 -5.49
C LEU A 6 8.78 0.83 -5.81
N LEU A 7 7.98 1.72 -6.42
CA LEU A 7 6.60 1.45 -6.81
C LEU A 7 6.51 0.39 -7.89
N THR A 8 7.44 0.39 -8.87
CA THR A 8 7.49 -0.66 -9.89
C THR A 8 7.60 -2.04 -9.27
N LYS A 9 8.51 -2.21 -8.30
CA LYS A 9 8.68 -3.46 -7.56
C LYS A 9 7.45 -3.80 -6.72
N PHE A 10 6.93 -2.82 -5.98
CA PHE A 10 5.75 -3.01 -5.13
C PHE A 10 4.56 -3.50 -5.95
N ILE A 11 4.19 -2.77 -7.00
CA ILE A 11 3.03 -3.06 -7.85
C ILE A 11 3.19 -4.41 -8.53
N THR A 12 4.38 -4.72 -9.05
CA THR A 12 4.63 -6.01 -9.71
C THR A 12 4.38 -7.19 -8.76
N ILE A 13 4.94 -7.13 -7.55
CA ILE A 13 4.79 -8.21 -6.56
C ILE A 13 3.33 -8.30 -6.10
N ALA A 14 2.70 -7.16 -5.80
CA ALA A 14 1.32 -7.14 -5.34
C ALA A 14 0.33 -7.64 -6.41
N CYS A 15 0.52 -7.32 -7.69
CA CYS A 15 -0.26 -7.88 -8.79
C CYS A 15 -0.05 -9.39 -8.95
N ASN A 16 1.18 -9.90 -8.77
CA ASN A 16 1.43 -11.34 -8.82
C ASN A 16 0.74 -12.11 -7.68
N LEU A 17 0.59 -11.47 -6.51
CA LEU A 17 -0.15 -12.03 -5.37
C LEU A 17 -1.67 -11.85 -5.49
N ASN A 18 -2.13 -10.94 -6.35
CA ASN A 18 -3.53 -10.63 -6.56
C ASN A 18 -3.88 -10.64 -8.06
N GLY A 19 -4.32 -11.81 -8.55
CA GLY A 19 -4.67 -12.02 -9.96
C GLY A 19 -5.84 -11.18 -10.49
N LYS A 20 -6.50 -10.36 -9.65
CA LYS A 20 -7.52 -9.39 -10.09
C LYS A 20 -6.93 -8.06 -10.57
N LEU A 21 -5.67 -7.76 -10.23
CA LEU A 21 -5.01 -6.50 -10.58
C LEU A 21 -4.14 -6.68 -11.81
N VAL A 22 -4.34 -5.83 -12.82
CA VAL A 22 -3.53 -5.84 -14.04
C VAL A 22 -2.34 -4.90 -13.87
N VAL A 23 -1.13 -5.47 -13.83
CA VAL A 23 0.12 -4.73 -13.55
C VAL A 23 0.36 -3.57 -14.54
N VAL A 24 0.04 -3.78 -15.82
CA VAL A 24 0.27 -2.81 -16.90
C VAL A 24 -0.54 -1.52 -16.71
N ASP A 25 -1.73 -1.62 -16.10
CA ASP A 25 -2.63 -0.47 -15.87
C ASP A 25 -2.06 0.57 -14.90
N TYR A 26 -1.05 0.18 -14.11
CA TYR A 26 -0.39 1.05 -13.14
C TYR A 26 1.02 1.41 -13.57
N LEU A 27 1.81 0.43 -14.06
CA LEU A 27 3.21 0.70 -14.46
C LEU A 27 3.30 1.70 -15.61
N SER A 28 2.36 1.68 -16.56
CA SER A 28 2.31 2.63 -17.67
C SER A 28 2.05 4.08 -17.24
N LYS A 29 1.52 4.29 -16.03
CA LYS A 29 1.20 5.60 -15.46
C LYS A 29 2.31 6.16 -14.56
N LEU A 30 3.32 5.35 -14.23
CA LEU A 30 4.46 5.82 -13.45
C LEU A 30 5.34 6.73 -14.30
N THR A 31 5.72 7.87 -13.73
CA THR A 31 6.50 8.93 -14.38
C THR A 31 7.72 9.29 -13.54
N ASP A 32 8.51 10.26 -14.00
CA ASP A 32 9.60 10.83 -13.20
C ASP A 32 9.11 11.91 -12.21
N ASN A 33 7.79 12.14 -12.13
CA ASN A 33 7.17 13.03 -11.17
C ASN A 33 6.61 12.24 -9.97
N ASP A 34 7.15 12.52 -8.78
CA ASP A 34 6.78 11.80 -7.56
C ASP A 34 5.33 12.03 -7.12
N GLU A 35 4.76 13.22 -7.33
CA GLU A 35 3.35 13.49 -6.98
C GLU A 35 2.39 12.64 -7.81
N ILE A 36 2.66 12.50 -9.12
CA ILE A 36 1.91 11.62 -10.00
C ILE A 36 2.04 10.17 -9.52
N ASN A 37 3.25 9.75 -9.14
CA ASN A 37 3.52 8.41 -8.66
C ASN A 37 2.80 8.07 -7.35
N TYR A 38 2.72 9.02 -6.40
CA TYR A 38 1.93 8.85 -5.18
C TYR A 38 0.44 8.75 -5.49
N SER A 39 -0.07 9.54 -6.44
CA SER A 39 -1.46 9.46 -6.89
C SER A 39 -1.79 8.08 -7.47
N VAL A 40 -0.94 7.57 -8.38
CA VAL A 40 -1.06 6.22 -8.95
C VAL A 40 -1.05 5.15 -7.86
N PHE A 41 -0.20 5.32 -6.84
CA PHE A 41 -0.16 4.40 -5.70
C PHE A 41 -1.43 4.47 -4.85
N GLY A 42 -2.02 5.64 -4.65
CA GLY A 42 -3.31 5.79 -3.96
C GLY A 42 -4.43 5.04 -4.69
N ASP A 43 -4.55 5.24 -6.01
CA ASP A 43 -5.52 4.52 -6.84
C ASP A 43 -5.32 3.00 -6.77
N PHE A 44 -4.06 2.56 -6.81
CA PHE A 44 -3.69 1.15 -6.66
C PHE A 44 -4.08 0.60 -5.29
N ALA A 45 -3.74 1.31 -4.21
CA ALA A 45 -4.02 0.91 -2.84
C ALA A 45 -5.52 0.80 -2.58
N GLY A 46 -6.31 1.74 -3.10
CA GLY A 46 -7.77 1.71 -3.02
C GLY A 46 -8.40 0.43 -3.60
N ARG A 47 -7.75 -0.18 -4.60
CA ARG A 47 -8.21 -1.42 -5.26
C ARG A 47 -7.62 -2.70 -4.65
N CYS A 48 -6.58 -2.60 -3.82
CA CYS A 48 -5.98 -3.73 -3.12
C CYS A 48 -6.74 -4.07 -1.85
N SER A 49 -6.75 -5.35 -1.46
CA SER A 49 -7.19 -5.70 -0.11
C SER A 49 -6.25 -5.12 0.95
N SER A 50 -6.78 -4.85 2.14
CA SER A 50 -6.04 -4.29 3.28
C SER A 50 -4.93 -5.25 3.73
N THR A 51 -5.21 -6.55 3.73
CA THR A 51 -4.24 -7.61 4.04
C THR A 51 -3.05 -7.56 3.10
N LEU A 52 -3.28 -7.43 1.78
CA LEU A 52 -2.18 -7.36 0.81
C LEU A 52 -1.29 -6.14 1.07
N LEU A 53 -1.90 -4.97 1.31
CA LEU A 53 -1.15 -3.75 1.64
C LEU A 53 -0.32 -3.91 2.91
N CYS A 54 -0.89 -4.52 3.95
CA CYS A 54 -0.20 -4.75 5.22
C CYS A 54 0.95 -5.76 5.10
N VAL A 55 0.75 -6.85 4.34
CA VAL A 55 1.81 -7.83 4.03
C VAL A 55 2.96 -7.15 3.29
N MET A 56 2.65 -6.38 2.24
CA MET A 56 3.66 -5.67 1.46
C MET A 56 4.45 -4.67 2.32
N TYR A 57 3.77 -3.95 3.22
CA TYR A 57 4.43 -3.08 4.21
C TYR A 57 5.36 -3.88 5.13
N LYS A 58 4.88 -4.98 5.71
CA LYS A 58 5.63 -5.79 6.67
C LYS A 58 6.89 -6.40 6.07
N LEU A 59 6.83 -6.78 4.80
CA LEU A 59 7.97 -7.27 4.03
C LEU A 59 8.93 -6.14 3.59
N GLY A 60 8.64 -4.88 3.91
CA GLY A 60 9.51 -3.74 3.65
C GLY A 60 9.43 -3.19 2.23
N HIS A 61 8.39 -3.53 1.46
CA HIS A 61 8.27 -3.06 0.06
C HIS A 61 7.95 -1.55 -0.04
N CYS A 62 7.49 -0.90 1.02
CA CYS A 62 7.40 0.56 1.10
C CYS A 62 8.74 1.24 1.40
N GLY A 63 9.79 0.48 1.69
CA GLY A 63 11.07 1.02 2.15
C GLY A 63 10.91 1.95 3.36
N GLY A 64 11.67 3.05 3.34
CA GLY A 64 11.59 4.14 4.33
C GLY A 64 10.54 5.22 4.01
N ASP A 65 9.76 5.07 2.94
CA ASP A 65 8.87 6.12 2.45
C ASP A 65 7.69 6.34 3.39
N VAL A 66 7.60 7.55 3.96
CA VAL A 66 6.55 7.90 4.93
C VAL A 66 5.21 8.14 4.24
N ARG A 67 5.21 8.64 3.00
CA ARG A 67 3.98 8.99 2.29
C ARG A 67 3.26 7.76 1.79
N LEU A 68 3.98 6.74 1.31
CA LEU A 68 3.37 5.44 0.97
C LEU A 68 2.67 4.82 2.18
N ARG A 69 3.28 4.93 3.37
CA ARG A 69 2.67 4.43 4.62
C ARG A 69 1.42 5.20 5.00
N SER A 70 1.45 6.53 4.85
CA SER A 70 0.30 7.39 5.10
C SER A 70 -0.87 7.05 4.16
N ILE A 71 -0.60 6.81 2.88
CA ILE A 71 -1.61 6.39 1.90
C ILE A 71 -2.25 5.05 2.31
N ILE A 72 -1.43 4.06 2.68
CA ILE A 72 -1.96 2.77 3.16
C ILE A 72 -2.83 2.97 4.41
N SER A 73 -2.35 3.73 5.40
CA SER A 73 -3.10 4.02 6.63
C SER A 73 -4.45 4.67 6.34
N GLY A 74 -4.48 5.69 5.48
CA GLY A 74 -5.71 6.39 5.11
C GLY A 74 -6.74 5.47 4.47
N HIS A 75 -6.32 4.56 3.58
CA HIS A 75 -7.25 3.57 3.00
C HIS A 75 -7.77 2.58 4.04
N LEU A 76 -6.92 2.13 4.97
CA LEU A 76 -7.34 1.24 6.05
C LEU A 76 -8.35 1.91 6.99
N GLU A 77 -8.09 3.16 7.38
CA GLU A 77 -8.99 3.95 8.24
C GLU A 77 -10.35 4.16 7.58
N VAL A 78 -10.38 4.50 6.28
CA VAL A 78 -11.62 4.64 5.53
C VAL A 78 -12.39 3.32 5.46
N ARG A 79 -11.71 2.19 5.26
CA ARG A 79 -12.36 0.86 5.24
C ARG A 79 -12.93 0.46 6.59
N ASP A 80 -12.19 0.74 7.67
CA ASP A 80 -12.63 0.55 9.06
C ASP A 80 -13.91 1.35 9.34
N PHE A 81 -13.97 2.60 8.85
CA PHE A 81 -15.11 3.48 9.04
C PHE A 81 -16.38 3.01 8.33
N TYR A 82 -16.25 2.40 7.15
CA TYR A 82 -17.38 1.90 6.36
C TYR A 82 -17.75 0.44 6.62
N ASP A 83 -17.24 -0.15 7.72
CA ASP A 83 -17.48 -1.54 8.12
C ASP A 83 -17.19 -2.54 7.00
N HIS A 84 -16.14 -2.25 6.20
CA HIS A 84 -15.69 -3.20 5.19
C HIS A 84 -15.03 -4.37 5.92
N GLU A 85 -15.78 -5.43 6.18
CA GLU A 85 -15.26 -6.65 6.78
C GLU A 85 -14.22 -7.28 5.81
N GLU A 86 -12.96 -7.24 6.24
CA GLU A 86 -11.89 -8.06 5.71
C GLU A 86 -11.28 -8.79 6.89
N ASP A 87 -11.33 -10.12 6.87
CA ASP A 87 -10.71 -10.93 7.91
C ASP A 87 -9.22 -10.58 8.04
N ASP A 88 -8.77 -10.27 9.26
CA ASP A 88 -7.34 -10.05 9.55
C ASP A 88 -6.59 -11.38 9.63
N VAL A 89 -6.59 -12.12 8.53
CA VAL A 89 -5.94 -13.43 8.42
C VAL A 89 -4.44 -13.26 8.61
N GLY A 90 -3.94 -13.72 9.76
CA GLY A 90 -2.53 -13.62 10.13
C GLY A 90 -2.14 -12.36 10.90
N GLY A 91 -3.12 -11.53 11.31
CA GLY A 91 -2.90 -10.39 12.20
C GLY A 91 -2.10 -9.24 11.56
N TYR A 92 -2.05 -9.17 10.22
CA TYR A 92 -1.26 -8.19 9.50
C TYR A 92 -1.85 -6.78 9.58
N ILE A 93 -3.18 -6.66 9.61
CA ILE A 93 -3.88 -5.38 9.74
C ILE A 93 -3.65 -4.82 11.15
N ALA A 94 -3.81 -5.65 12.19
CA ALA A 94 -3.53 -5.26 13.56
C ALA A 94 -2.06 -4.87 13.79
N ASP A 95 -1.11 -5.67 13.29
CA ASP A 95 0.34 -5.39 13.36
C ASP A 95 0.69 -4.07 12.63
N PHE A 96 0.07 -3.81 11.47
CA PHE A 96 0.24 -2.54 10.77
C PHE A 96 -0.27 -1.36 11.60
N LYS A 97 -1.53 -1.40 12.07
CA LYS A 97 -2.14 -0.34 12.90
C LYS A 97 -1.27 -0.04 14.13
N GLN A 98 -0.78 -1.06 14.81
CA GLN A 98 0.11 -0.91 15.96
C GLN A 98 1.43 -0.19 15.61
N ARG A 99 2.08 -0.57 14.52
CA ARG A 99 3.37 0.01 14.11
C ARG A 99 3.27 1.47 13.67
N ILE A 100 2.14 1.85 13.05
CA ILE A 100 1.89 3.24 12.67
C ILE A 100 1.57 4.08 13.92
N ALA A 101 0.75 3.56 14.84
CA ALA A 101 0.41 4.25 16.08
C ALA A 101 1.61 4.55 16.99
N VAL A 102 2.61 3.66 17.02
CA VAL A 102 3.85 3.86 17.79
C VAL A 102 4.74 4.95 17.18
N ARG A 103 4.71 5.13 15.86
CA ARG A 103 5.54 6.14 15.16
C ARG A 103 4.97 7.56 15.19
N GLY A 104 3.68 7.73 15.47
CA GLY A 104 3.04 9.05 15.63
C GLY A 104 3.27 9.73 16.99
N LYS A 105 4.02 9.09 17.90
CA LYS A 105 4.31 9.59 19.27
C LYS A 105 5.76 10.03 19.49
N GLN A 106 6.55 10.24 18.44
CA GLN A 106 7.93 10.73 18.52
C GLN A 106 8.07 12.10 17.86
#